data_AF-A0A229UVH0-F1
#
_entry.id   AF-A0A229UVH0-F1
#
_cell.length_a   1.000
_cell.length_b   1.000
_cell.length_c   1.000
_cell.angle_alpha   90.00
_cell.angle_beta   90.00
_cell.angle_gamma   90.00
#
_symmetry.space_group_name_H-M   'P 1'
#
loop_
_entity.id
_entity.type
_entity.pdbx_description
1 polymer ?
#
loop_
_entity_poly.entity_id
_entity_poly.type
_entity_poly.pdbx_seq_one_letter_code
_entity_poly.pdbx_strand_id
1 'polypeptide(L)' 'MRTENQIKRKLNELQMQKQTLASRKAELQSQAAQDDNAIQSITLQVEHVEDMILLLEWVLNAPMGSYHG' A
#
# COMPACT_ATOMS: atom_id res chain seq x y z
N MET A 1 13.33 17.56 2.35
CA MET A 1 14.40 16.85 3.12
C MET A 1 14.72 15.49 2.49
N ARG A 2 15.89 14.87 2.75
CA ARG A 2 16.21 13.52 2.22
C ARG A 2 15.16 12.48 2.62
N THR A 3 14.65 12.56 3.86
CA THR A 3 13.63 11.67 4.43
C THR A 3 12.26 11.79 3.73
N GLU A 4 11.82 13.01 3.44
CA GLU A 4 10.57 13.26 2.71
C GLU A 4 10.59 12.64 1.30
N ASN A 5 11.70 12.80 0.58
CA ASN A 5 11.87 12.19 -0.74
C ASN A 5 11.92 10.66 -0.67
N GLN A 6 12.43 10.09 0.42
CA GLN A 6 12.40 8.64 0.66
C GLN A 6 10.98 8.14 0.91
N ILE A 7 10.19 8.87 1.72
CA ILE A 7 8.78 8.55 1.98
C ILE A 7 7.96 8.59 0.69
N LYS A 8 8.13 9.63 -0.14
CA LYS A 8 7.43 9.74 -1.44
C LYS A 8 7.79 8.60 -2.39
N ARG A 9 9.06 8.20 -2.48
CA ARG A 9 9.47 7.03 -3.28
C ARG A 9 8.81 5.76 -2.76
N LYS A 10 8.80 5.56 -1.45
CA LYS A 10 8.18 4.37 -0.84
C LYS A 10 6.68 4.32 -1.07
N LEU A 11 5.99 5.46 -0.99
CA LEU A 11 4.57 5.58 -1.33
C LEU A 11 4.29 5.13 -2.77
N ASN A 12 5.08 5.61 -3.74
CA ASN A 12 4.92 5.21 -5.14
C ASN A 12 5.12 3.70 -5.33
N GLU A 13 6.14 3.10 -4.68
CA GLU A 13 6.36 1.65 -4.71
C GLU A 13 5.16 0.87 -4.18
N LEU A 14 4.62 1.28 -3.03
CA LEU A 14 3.46 0.64 -2.40
C LEU A 14 2.20 0.80 -3.26
N GLN A 15 2.00 1.94 -3.91
CA GLN A 15 0.89 2.16 -4.84
C GLN A 15 0.96 1.20 -6.04
N MET A 16 2.15 1.02 -6.64
CA MET A 16 2.33 0.05 -7.72
C MET A 16 2.09 -1.39 -7.25
N GLN A 17 2.55 -1.73 -6.04
CA GLN A 17 2.31 -3.04 -5.44
C GLN A 17 0.81 -3.29 -5.23
N LYS A 18 0.07 -2.31 -4.70
CA LYS A 18 -1.39 -2.37 -4.54
C LYS A 18 -2.09 -2.59 -5.88
N GLN A 19 -1.71 -1.84 -6.92
CA GLN A 19 -2.30 -2.00 -8.25
C GLN A 19 -2.05 -3.41 -8.81
N THR A 20 -0.84 -3.94 -8.64
CA THR A 20 -0.48 -5.30 -9.08
C THR A 20 -1.31 -6.37 -8.37
N LEU A 21 -1.47 -6.24 -7.04
CA LEU A 21 -2.30 -7.15 -6.25
C LEU A 21 -3.78 -7.07 -6.65
N ALA A 22 -4.29 -5.87 -6.89
CA ALA A 22 -5.67 -5.65 -7.33
C ALA A 22 -5.94 -6.29 -8.70
N SER A 23 -5.03 -6.14 -9.67
CA SER A 23 -5.13 -6.81 -10.97
C SER A 23 -5.14 -8.33 -10.82
N ARG A 24 -4.25 -8.89 -9.99
CA ARG A 24 -4.19 -10.33 -9.73
C ARG A 24 -5.47 -10.86 -9.06
N LYS A 25 -6.07 -10.08 -8.15
CA LYS A 25 -7.37 -10.40 -7.55
C LYS A 25 -8.47 -10.46 -8.61
N ALA A 26 -8.53 -9.48 -9.51
CA ALA A 26 -9.51 -9.45 -10.60
C ALA A 26 -9.33 -10.64 -11.57
N GLU A 27 -8.10 -11.02 -11.86
CA GLU A 27 -7.79 -12.21 -12.66
C GLU A 27 -8.28 -13.50 -11.99
N LEU A 28 -8.11 -13.66 -10.68
CA LEU A 28 -8.64 -14.82 -9.96
C LEU A 28 -10.17 -14.85 -9.90
N GLN A 29 -10.79 -13.68 -9.73
CA GLN A 29 -12.26 -13.57 -9.68
C GLN A 29 -12.93 -13.88 -11.03
N SER A 30 -12.21 -13.68 -12.15
CA SER A 30 -12.71 -13.96 -13.50
C SER A 30 -12.48 -15.41 -13.97
N GLN A 31 -11.77 -16.23 -13.19
CA GLN A 31 -11.57 -17.64 -13.51
C GLN A 31 -12.82 -18.47 -13.20
N ALA A 32 -13.10 -19.47 -14.04
CA ALA A 32 -14.27 -20.34 -13.92
C ALA A 32 -14.28 -21.16 -12.61
N ALA A 33 -13.10 -21.43 -12.05
CA ALA A 33 -12.93 -21.95 -10.70
C ALA A 33 -12.38 -20.82 -9.82
N GLN A 34 -13.28 -20.07 -9.19
CA GLN A 34 -12.88 -19.05 -8.22
C GLN A 34 -12.19 -19.73 -7.04
N ASP A 35 -10.94 -19.36 -6.80
CA ASP A 35 -10.18 -19.81 -5.62
C ASP A 35 -10.35 -18.78 -4.50
N ASP A 36 -11.38 -18.97 -3.68
CA ASP A 36 -11.73 -18.07 -2.58
C ASP A 36 -10.59 -17.92 -1.57
N ASN A 37 -9.78 -18.96 -1.35
CA ASN A 37 -8.63 -18.88 -0.44
C ASN A 37 -7.54 -17.98 -1.02
N ALA A 38 -7.24 -18.11 -2.32
CA ALA A 38 -6.29 -17.25 -2.99
C ALA A 38 -6.77 -15.79 -3.03
N ILE A 39 -8.07 -15.57 -3.29
CA ILE A 39 -8.69 -14.23 -3.28
C ILE A 39 -8.61 -13.60 -1.88
N GLN A 40 -8.90 -14.37 -0.82
CA GLN A 40 -8.82 -13.89 0.55
C GLN A 40 -7.38 -13.55 0.94
N SER A 41 -6.41 -14.38 0.56
CA SER A 41 -4.99 -14.14 0.80
C SER A 41 -4.50 -12.85 0.12
N ILE A 42 -4.90 -12.59 -1.13
CA ILE A 42 -4.56 -11.33 -1.81
C ILE A 42 -5.27 -10.14 -1.17
N THR A 43 -6.50 -10.31 -0.71
CA THR A 43 -7.25 -9.25 -0.02
C THR A 43 -6.52 -8.77 1.24
N LEU A 44 -6.05 -9.71 2.08
CA LEU A 44 -5.26 -9.38 3.26
C LEU A 44 -3.93 -8.67 2.91
N GLN A 45 -3.30 -9.05 1.80
CA GLN A 45 -2.09 -8.38 1.31
C GLN A 45 -2.37 -6.94 0.85
N VAL A 46 -3.51 -6.70 0.19
CA VAL A 46 -3.93 -5.36 -0.21
C VAL A 46 -4.18 -4.49 1.03
N GLU A 47 -4.92 -5.00 2.01
CA GLU A 47 -5.20 -4.29 3.27
C GLU A 47 -3.91 -3.89 3.98
N HIS A 48 -2.94 -4.81 4.08
CA HIS A 48 -1.64 -4.50 4.69
C HIS A 48 -0.87 -3.40 3.94
N VAL A 49 -0.92 -3.39 2.60
CA VAL A 49 -0.30 -2.33 1.79
C VAL A 49 -1.01 -0.99 1.98
N GLU A 50 -2.33 -1.00 2.10
CA GLU A 50 -3.13 0.20 2.38
C GLU A 50 -2.79 0.81 3.74
N ASP A 51 -2.64 -0.01 4.78
CA ASP A 51 -2.21 0.46 6.11
C ASP A 51 -0.83 1.11 6.06
N MET A 52 0.12 0.52 5.33
CA MET A 52 1.45 1.10 5.15
C MET A 52 1.43 2.43 4.40
N ILE A 53 0.58 2.54 3.36
CA ILE A 53 0.39 3.79 2.62
C ILE A 53 -0.17 4.86 3.56
N LEU A 54 -1.24 4.55 4.29
CA LEU A 54 -1.89 5.48 5.21
C LEU A 54 -0.92 6.02 6.27
N LEU A 55 -0.08 5.15 6.84
CA LEU A 55 0.95 5.55 7.80
C LEU A 55 1.96 6.53 7.17
N LEU A 56 2.44 6.23 5.98
CA LEU A 56 3.43 7.08 5.31
C LEU A 56 2.85 8.42 4.86
N GLU A 57 1.58 8.43 4.44
CA GLU A 57 0.83 9.67 4.16
C GLU A 57 0.66 10.50 5.44
N TRP A 58 0.36 9.86 6.57
CA TRP A 58 0.30 10.55 7.86
C TRP A 58 1.65 11.17 8.24
N VAL A 59 2.74 10.41 8.14
CA VAL A 59 4.09 10.91 8.43
C VAL A 59 4.48 12.08 7.52
N LEU A 60 4.12 12.02 6.24
CA LEU A 60 4.42 13.07 5.28
C LEU A 60 3.67 14.38 5.58
N ASN A 61 2.47 14.28 6.14
CA ASN A 61 1.60 15.41 6.46
C ASN A 61 1.67 15.83 7.94
N ALA A 62 2.44 15.13 8.78
CA ALA A 62 2.60 15.47 10.18
C ALA A 62 3.26 16.86 10.33
N PRO A 63 2.77 17.72 11.23
CA PRO A 63 3.37 19.03 11.45
C PRO A 63 4.81 18.86 11.91
N MET A 64 5.74 19.51 11.21
CA MET A 64 7.16 19.58 11.58
C MET A 64 7.31 20.46 12.83
N GLY A 65 7.03 19.89 14.01
CA GLY A 65 7.35 20.52 15.28
C GLY A 65 8.86 20.50 15.51
N SER A 66 9.50 21.66 15.45
CA SER A 66 10.88 21.83 15.93
C SER A 66 10.95 21.52 17.42
N TYR A 67 11.21 20.26 17.78
CA TYR A 67 11.60 19.88 19.14
C TYR A 67 13.09 20.09 19.37
N HIS A 68 13.71 21.10 18.77
CA HIS A 68 15.04 21.59 19.13
C HIS A 68 14.92 23.10 19.30
N GLY A 69 14.62 23.52 20.53
CA GLY A 69 14.94 24.85 21.05
C GLY A 69 16.19 24.75 21.91
#